data_AF-A0A2P2LYL8-F1
#
_entry.id   AF-A0A2P2LYL8-F1
#
_cell.length_a   1.000
_cell.length_b   1.000
_cell.length_c   1.000
_cell.angle_alpha   90.00
_cell.angle_beta   90.00
_cell.angle_gamma   90.00
#
_symmetry.space_group_name_H-M   'P 1'
#
loop_
_entity.id
_entity.type
_entity.pdbx_description
1 polymer ?
#
loop_
_entity_poly.entity_id
_entity_poly.type
_entity_poly.pdbx_seq_one_letter_code
_entity_poly.pdbx_strand_id
1 'polypeptide(L)'
;MDLNASPLPEDDEENFERHVEEFNAPEDRFETAVETARREREERRKRLRNEHSDERPVHPSRQAMHNQFVPNKYHKTYDKNKLPPGWLECPSFGQEIGGIIPSKVPLSESYNDCISPGKRYSFKQVVKLQKCAGRTLGLVIDLTNTTRYYSPVELKKEGIKHVKIPCKGRDAVPDNASVNNFVYEVTQFLFRQKHTKKYVLVHCTHGFNRTGYMIVHYLMRSAPMSVTKMRSASMSVTQAISIFAEARSPGIYKPDYIDALYTFYHERKPEMVICPPTPEWKRSSDLDLNGEAVPDEDEDGGSVAHLNENHDTPVMMTNDDVLGDEIPNDQQDVLRLFCYQTLKLNVPARGNPQFPGSHPVSLNRDNLQLLRQRYYYATWKADGTRYMMLITMDGCYLIDRGFNFRRVQMRFPYRNSNEGLADKTHHYTLLDGEMIIDTVPDLQKQERRYLIYDLIAINHVPVIERPFHERWKMLEKEVIEPRNNERQSIYQSRNPYYRYDLEPFRVRRKDFWLLSTVTKLLKEFIPRLSHDADGLIFQVSEIA
;
A
#
# COMPACT_ATOMS: atom_id res chain seq x y z
N MET A 1 21.77 -37.49 41.73
CA MET A 1 21.57 -38.94 41.91
C MET A 1 21.41 -39.55 40.55
N ASP A 2 22.16 -40.62 40.33
CA ASP A 2 22.30 -41.38 39.09
C ASP A 2 20.99 -42.10 38.73
N LEU A 3 20.58 -42.07 37.46
CA LEU A 3 19.31 -42.63 36.95
C LEU A 3 19.58 -43.86 36.07
N ASN A 4 20.09 -44.94 36.67
CA ASN A 4 20.21 -46.24 36.02
C ASN A 4 19.85 -47.39 36.96
N ALA A 5 18.56 -47.53 37.26
CA ALA A 5 18.00 -48.78 37.79
C ALA A 5 16.59 -49.02 37.26
N SER A 6 16.39 -50.16 36.60
CA SER A 6 15.07 -50.67 36.19
C SER A 6 14.35 -51.37 37.35
N PRO A 7 13.01 -51.43 37.36
CA PRO A 7 12.22 -51.84 38.51
C PRO A 7 11.98 -53.36 38.55
N LEU A 8 11.78 -53.90 39.76
CA LEU A 8 11.15 -55.20 39.99
C LEU A 8 9.87 -55.02 40.83
N PRO A 9 8.87 -55.90 40.65
CA PRO A 9 7.51 -55.69 41.12
C PRO A 9 7.31 -56.29 42.51
N GLU A 10 6.54 -55.61 43.35
CA GLU A 10 5.89 -56.25 44.50
C GLU A 10 4.42 -55.86 44.49
N ASP A 11 3.62 -56.92 44.39
CA ASP A 11 2.20 -56.98 44.72
C ASP A 11 2.03 -56.61 46.19
N ASP A 12 0.99 -55.83 46.50
CA ASP A 12 0.19 -56.02 47.71
C ASP A 12 -1.18 -55.36 47.51
N GLU A 13 -2.19 -56.23 47.45
CA GLU A 13 -3.59 -55.90 47.58
C GLU A 13 -3.88 -55.45 49.01
N GLU A 14 -4.44 -54.26 49.21
CA GLU A 14 -5.27 -54.02 50.40
C GLU A 14 -6.46 -53.10 50.08
N ASN A 15 -7.62 -53.73 50.08
CA ASN A 15 -8.95 -53.15 50.02
C ASN A 15 -9.22 -52.30 51.26
N PHE A 16 -9.54 -51.02 51.08
CA PHE A 16 -10.29 -50.24 52.08
C PHE A 16 -11.35 -49.39 51.40
N GLU A 17 -12.57 -49.93 51.36
CA GLU A 17 -13.79 -49.15 51.18
C GLU A 17 -14.06 -48.32 52.45
N ARG A 18 -14.14 -46.99 52.32
CA ARG A 18 -14.95 -46.16 53.21
C ARG A 18 -15.73 -45.12 52.41
N HIS A 19 -17.02 -45.13 52.68
CA HIS A 19 -18.05 -44.29 52.09
C HIS A 19 -18.20 -42.97 52.87
N VAL A 20 -18.53 -41.92 52.10
CA VAL A 20 -19.19 -40.64 52.44
C VAL A 20 -18.34 -39.51 53.05
N GLU A 21 -18.09 -38.45 52.26
CA GLU A 21 -18.74 -37.14 52.40
C GLU A 21 -18.45 -36.27 51.15
N GLU A 22 -19.49 -36.01 50.35
CA GLU A 22 -19.47 -35.06 49.23
C GLU A 22 -19.32 -33.63 49.76
N PHE A 23 -18.12 -33.07 49.64
CA PHE A 23 -17.93 -31.62 49.60
C PHE A 23 -17.76 -31.19 48.14
N ASN A 24 -18.83 -30.67 47.54
CA ASN A 24 -18.77 -29.99 46.25
C ASN A 24 -17.98 -28.68 46.41
N ALA A 25 -16.69 -28.70 46.07
CA ALA A 25 -15.92 -27.49 45.80
C ALA A 25 -16.43 -26.85 44.50
N PRO A 26 -16.51 -25.51 44.40
CA PRO A 26 -16.97 -24.88 43.17
C PRO A 26 -16.00 -25.23 42.04
N GLU A 27 -16.51 -25.80 40.94
CA GLU A 27 -15.74 -25.95 39.71
C GLU A 27 -15.29 -24.58 39.23
N ASP A 28 -14.02 -24.24 39.47
CA ASP A 28 -13.35 -23.16 38.75
C ASP A 28 -13.27 -23.58 37.29
N ARG A 29 -14.26 -23.13 36.52
CA ARG A 29 -14.33 -23.29 35.07
C ARG A 29 -13.19 -22.47 34.46
N PHE A 30 -12.05 -23.11 34.23
CA PHE A 30 -10.95 -22.53 33.47
C PHE A 30 -11.40 -22.29 32.03
N GLU A 31 -11.76 -21.06 31.71
CA GLU A 31 -12.00 -20.64 30.32
C GLU A 31 -10.71 -20.80 29.52
N THR A 32 -10.82 -21.49 28.38
CA THR A 32 -9.70 -21.60 27.45
C THR A 32 -9.41 -20.25 26.80
N ALA A 33 -8.15 -19.96 26.45
CA ALA A 33 -7.79 -18.70 25.77
C ALA A 33 -8.59 -18.45 24.47
N VAL A 34 -9.10 -19.52 23.84
CA VAL A 34 -9.98 -19.45 22.66
C VAL A 34 -11.38 -18.97 23.04
N GLU A 35 -11.91 -19.43 24.18
CA GLU A 35 -13.19 -18.95 24.73
C GLU A 35 -13.07 -17.53 25.25
N THR A 36 -11.95 -17.17 25.89
CA THR A 36 -11.67 -15.79 26.32
C THR A 36 -11.61 -14.85 25.11
N ALA A 37 -10.86 -15.19 24.06
CA ALA A 37 -10.78 -14.39 22.84
C ALA A 37 -12.12 -14.31 22.09
N ARG A 38 -12.92 -15.39 22.09
CA ARG A 38 -14.25 -15.38 21.49
C ARG A 38 -15.23 -14.52 22.29
N ARG A 39 -15.20 -14.61 23.63
CA ARG A 39 -16.02 -13.79 24.53
C ARG A 39 -15.68 -12.31 24.39
N GLU A 40 -14.39 -11.97 24.40
CA GLU A 40 -13.93 -10.59 24.19
C GLU A 40 -14.35 -10.05 22.81
N ARG A 41 -14.31 -10.89 21.75
CA ARG A 41 -14.79 -10.51 20.41
C ARG A 41 -16.29 -10.29 20.36
N GLU A 42 -17.07 -11.13 21.05
CA GLU A 42 -18.53 -10.97 21.15
C GLU A 42 -18.91 -9.76 22.00
N GLU A 43 -18.20 -9.48 23.09
CA GLU A 43 -18.37 -8.27 23.89
C GLU A 43 -18.00 -7.00 23.12
N ARG A 44 -16.91 -7.01 22.34
CA ARG A 44 -16.54 -5.89 21.44
C ARG A 44 -17.62 -5.63 20.38
N ARG A 45 -18.19 -6.68 19.78
CA ARG A 45 -19.34 -6.55 18.86
C ARG A 45 -20.59 -5.98 19.54
N LYS A 46 -20.83 -6.34 20.80
CA LYS A 46 -21.99 -5.88 21.57
C LYS A 46 -21.84 -4.41 21.99
N ARG A 47 -20.63 -3.96 22.33
CA ARG A 47 -20.31 -2.54 22.60
C ARG A 47 -20.51 -1.67 21.36
N LEU A 48 -19.98 -2.09 20.21
CA LEU A 48 -20.19 -1.40 18.93
C LEU A 48 -21.67 -1.32 18.51
N ARG A 49 -22.47 -2.34 18.87
CA ARG A 49 -23.92 -2.35 18.60
C ARG A 49 -24.71 -1.44 19.53
N ASN A 50 -24.26 -1.28 20.78
CA ASN A 50 -24.88 -0.41 21.77
C ASN A 50 -24.47 1.07 21.58
N GLU A 51 -23.29 1.35 21.03
CA GLU A 51 -22.88 2.71 20.64
C GLU A 51 -23.58 3.21 19.37
N HIS A 52 -24.10 2.30 18.53
CA HIS A 52 -24.88 2.62 17.32
C HIS A 52 -26.41 2.58 17.53
N SER A 53 -26.91 2.42 18.77
CA SER A 53 -28.35 2.34 19.05
C SER A 53 -29.03 3.66 19.45
N ASP A 54 -28.29 4.77 19.54
CA ASP A 54 -28.82 6.08 19.95
C ASP A 54 -29.24 7.03 18.80
N GLU A 55 -29.34 6.54 17.56
CA GLU A 55 -30.06 7.26 16.51
C GLU A 55 -31.13 6.36 15.86
N ARG A 56 -32.33 6.36 16.46
CA ARG A 56 -33.53 5.83 15.80
C ARG A 56 -34.12 6.87 14.84
N PRO A 57 -34.55 6.44 13.63
CA PRO A 57 -35.18 7.31 12.64
C PRO A 57 -36.66 7.54 12.95
N VAL A 58 -37.08 8.80 13.01
CA VAL A 58 -38.50 9.18 13.12
C VAL A 58 -39.04 9.50 11.71
N HIS A 59 -39.97 8.67 11.24
CA HIS A 59 -40.76 8.88 10.01
C HIS A 59 -42.08 9.64 10.32
N PRO A 60 -42.80 10.15 9.30
CA PRO A 60 -43.23 11.55 9.23
C PRO A 60 -44.69 11.78 9.68
N SER A 61 -44.96 12.93 10.30
CA SER A 61 -46.32 13.45 10.49
C SER A 61 -46.54 14.73 9.67
N ARG A 62 -47.55 14.69 8.81
CA ARG A 62 -48.10 15.82 8.04
C ARG A 62 -48.81 16.84 8.95
N GLN A 63 -48.77 18.10 8.52
CA GLN A 63 -49.60 19.30 8.81
C GLN A 63 -48.72 20.46 9.29
N ALA A 64 -48.87 21.74 8.92
CA ALA A 64 -49.73 22.45 7.98
C ALA A 64 -49.02 23.77 7.63
N MET A 65 -49.45 24.42 6.55
CA MET A 65 -48.79 25.56 5.93
C MET A 65 -48.73 26.81 6.84
N HIS A 66 -47.55 27.43 6.92
CA HIS A 66 -47.46 28.88 7.10
C HIS A 66 -46.30 29.45 6.29
N ASN A 67 -46.64 30.33 5.34
CA ASN A 67 -45.74 31.06 4.47
C ASN A 67 -44.83 32.00 5.28
N GLN A 68 -43.52 31.79 5.24
CA GLN A 68 -42.54 32.87 5.40
C GLN A 68 -41.46 32.73 4.32
N PHE A 69 -41.43 33.73 3.46
CA PHE A 69 -40.48 33.90 2.37
C PHE A 69 -39.04 33.93 2.89
N VAL A 70 -38.21 33.00 2.43
CA VAL A 70 -36.74 33.07 2.56
C VAL A 70 -36.17 33.05 1.14
N PRO A 71 -35.30 34.00 0.73
CA PRO A 71 -34.85 34.08 -0.65
C PRO A 71 -33.98 32.87 -1.03
N ASN A 72 -34.27 32.33 -2.21
CA ASN A 72 -33.54 31.24 -2.87
C ASN A 72 -32.01 31.38 -2.73
N LYS A 73 -31.37 30.35 -2.16
CA LYS A 73 -29.95 30.08 -2.38
C LYS A 73 -29.74 29.85 -3.88
N TYR A 74 -28.89 30.68 -4.48
CA TYR A 74 -28.45 30.57 -5.86
C TYR A 74 -27.91 29.16 -6.15
N HIS A 75 -28.68 28.36 -6.90
CA HIS A 75 -28.10 27.27 -7.68
C HIS A 75 -27.21 27.90 -8.75
N LYS A 76 -25.88 27.89 -8.54
CA LYS A 76 -24.91 28.23 -9.60
C LYS A 76 -25.09 27.21 -10.73
N THR A 77 -25.78 27.60 -11.80
CA THR A 77 -25.81 26.86 -13.06
C THR A 77 -24.41 26.88 -13.65
N TYR A 78 -23.68 25.76 -13.57
CA TYR A 78 -22.41 25.61 -14.27
C TYR A 78 -22.68 25.74 -15.78
N ASP A 79 -22.12 26.79 -16.38
CA ASP A 79 -22.20 27.01 -17.81
C ASP A 79 -21.53 25.84 -18.56
N LYS A 80 -22.35 25.04 -19.26
CA LYS A 80 -21.93 23.79 -19.90
C LYS A 80 -20.79 24.01 -20.91
N ASN A 81 -20.70 25.22 -21.48
CA ASN A 81 -19.79 25.52 -22.58
C ASN A 81 -18.64 26.47 -22.22
N LYS A 82 -18.47 26.85 -20.94
CA LYS A 82 -17.31 27.68 -20.54
C LYS A 82 -16.01 26.89 -20.65
N LEU A 83 -15.06 27.42 -21.42
CA LEU A 83 -13.72 26.85 -21.58
C LEU A 83 -12.97 26.83 -20.23
N PRO A 84 -12.13 25.82 -19.97
CA PRO A 84 -11.23 25.88 -18.82
C PRO A 84 -10.26 27.06 -18.99
N PRO A 85 -10.06 27.89 -17.96
CA PRO A 85 -9.10 28.99 -18.01
C PRO A 85 -7.69 28.52 -18.36
N GLY A 86 -6.99 29.31 -19.17
CA GLY A 86 -5.68 28.98 -19.72
C GLY A 86 -5.65 27.80 -20.71
N TRP A 87 -6.78 27.19 -21.07
CA TRP A 87 -6.79 26.02 -21.96
C TRP A 87 -6.42 26.34 -23.41
N LEU A 88 -6.81 27.52 -23.92
CA LEU A 88 -6.60 27.92 -25.33
C LEU A 88 -5.11 27.98 -25.69
N GLU A 89 -4.32 28.65 -24.85
CA GLU A 89 -2.88 28.85 -25.06
C GLU A 89 -2.02 27.71 -24.49
N CYS A 90 -2.62 26.82 -23.69
CA CYS A 90 -1.96 25.60 -23.22
C CYS A 90 -1.55 24.71 -24.41
N PRO A 91 -0.28 24.27 -24.52
CA PRO A 91 0.15 23.38 -25.59
C PRO A 91 -0.64 22.06 -25.62
N SER A 92 -0.91 21.49 -26.78
CA SER A 92 -1.84 20.34 -26.89
C SER A 92 -1.34 19.05 -26.24
N PHE A 93 -0.11 18.62 -26.53
CA PHE A 93 0.49 17.38 -26.00
C PHE A 93 2.02 17.50 -25.90
N GLY A 94 2.65 16.60 -25.14
CA GLY A 94 4.10 16.47 -25.00
C GLY A 94 4.68 15.26 -25.75
N GLN A 95 5.98 15.04 -25.63
CA GLN A 95 6.65 13.89 -26.22
C GLN A 95 6.30 12.58 -25.51
N GLU A 96 6.56 11.46 -26.18
CA GLU A 96 6.37 10.13 -25.61
C GLU A 96 7.31 9.92 -24.42
N ILE A 97 6.77 9.35 -23.33
CA ILE A 97 7.50 8.85 -22.18
C ILE A 97 7.10 7.38 -21.97
N GLY A 98 7.95 6.44 -22.37
CA GLY A 98 7.71 5.00 -22.12
C GLY A 98 6.35 4.48 -22.61
N GLY A 99 5.91 4.90 -23.80
CA GLY A 99 4.59 4.57 -24.36
C GLY A 99 3.44 5.48 -23.92
N ILE A 100 3.68 6.45 -23.05
CA ILE A 100 2.70 7.43 -22.55
C ILE A 100 2.87 8.77 -23.28
N ILE A 101 1.75 9.43 -23.61
CA ILE A 101 1.71 10.75 -24.22
C ILE A 101 0.95 11.68 -23.26
N PRO A 102 1.63 12.64 -22.58
CA PRO A 102 0.95 13.63 -21.75
C PRO A 102 0.22 14.64 -22.64
N SER A 103 -1.03 14.95 -22.31
CA SER A 103 -1.88 15.83 -23.09
C SER A 103 -2.73 16.74 -22.21
N LYS A 104 -3.11 17.92 -22.71
CA LYS A 104 -4.26 18.65 -22.16
C LYS A 104 -5.56 17.93 -22.52
N VAL A 105 -6.66 18.27 -21.86
CA VAL A 105 -7.97 17.66 -22.15
C VAL A 105 -8.42 18.01 -23.58
N PRO A 106 -8.82 17.03 -24.40
CA PRO A 106 -9.51 17.32 -25.66
C PRO A 106 -10.93 17.81 -25.40
N LEU A 107 -11.39 18.80 -26.15
CA LEU A 107 -12.75 19.35 -26.03
C LEU A 107 -13.60 18.88 -27.21
N SER A 108 -14.83 18.45 -26.94
CA SER A 108 -15.79 18.04 -27.98
C SER A 108 -16.16 19.19 -28.90
N GLU A 109 -16.74 18.85 -30.05
CA GLU A 109 -17.16 19.82 -31.06
C GLU A 109 -18.22 20.81 -30.56
N SER A 110 -18.88 20.53 -29.43
CA SER A 110 -19.78 21.46 -28.72
C SER A 110 -19.08 22.75 -28.24
N TYR A 111 -17.76 22.76 -28.13
CA TYR A 111 -16.97 23.95 -27.77
C TYR A 111 -16.47 24.73 -28.99
N ASN A 112 -16.78 24.29 -30.22
CA ASN A 112 -16.24 24.89 -31.45
C ASN A 112 -16.62 26.35 -31.67
N ASP A 113 -17.73 26.80 -31.11
CA ASP A 113 -18.18 28.20 -31.19
C ASP A 113 -17.33 29.13 -30.31
N CYS A 114 -16.69 28.57 -29.28
CA CYS A 114 -15.79 29.28 -28.37
C CYS A 114 -14.31 29.17 -28.79
N ILE A 115 -13.98 28.36 -29.81
CA ILE A 115 -12.60 28.02 -30.18
C ILE A 115 -12.37 28.27 -31.67
N SER A 116 -11.41 29.13 -31.99
CA SER A 116 -11.01 29.41 -33.36
C SER A 116 -10.56 28.12 -34.09
N PRO A 117 -10.86 27.96 -35.40
CA PRO A 117 -10.62 26.70 -36.12
C PRO A 117 -9.20 26.13 -35.99
N GLY A 118 -8.16 26.97 -35.95
CA GLY A 118 -6.76 26.56 -35.80
C GLY A 118 -6.34 26.12 -34.39
N LYS A 119 -7.15 26.40 -33.37
CA LYS A 119 -6.89 26.07 -31.95
C LYS A 119 -7.75 24.91 -31.44
N ARG A 120 -8.62 24.35 -32.28
CA ARG A 120 -9.49 23.21 -31.92
C ARG A 120 -8.68 21.96 -31.62
N TYR A 121 -9.07 21.25 -30.56
CA TYR A 121 -8.38 20.05 -30.10
C TYR A 121 -9.39 19.02 -29.58
N SER A 122 -10.17 18.41 -30.48
CA SER A 122 -11.04 17.28 -30.18
C SER A 122 -10.30 15.95 -30.40
N PHE A 123 -10.92 14.83 -30.02
CA PHE A 123 -10.30 13.53 -30.26
C PHE A 123 -10.06 13.21 -31.74
N LYS A 124 -10.84 13.80 -32.66
CA LYS A 124 -10.55 13.70 -34.10
C LYS A 124 -9.20 14.34 -34.42
N GLN A 125 -8.91 15.53 -33.89
CA GLN A 125 -7.60 16.16 -34.06
C GLN A 125 -6.50 15.38 -33.34
N VAL A 126 -6.75 14.91 -32.11
CA VAL A 126 -5.78 14.12 -31.33
C VAL A 126 -5.33 12.87 -32.10
N VAL A 127 -6.28 12.06 -32.58
CA VAL A 127 -5.98 10.83 -33.31
C VAL A 127 -5.21 11.13 -34.60
N LYS A 128 -5.61 12.18 -35.33
CA LYS A 128 -4.91 12.61 -36.55
C LYS A 128 -3.47 13.04 -36.24
N LEU A 129 -3.27 13.90 -35.24
CA LEU A 129 -1.96 14.43 -34.84
C LEU A 129 -1.02 13.29 -34.40
N GLN A 130 -1.52 12.34 -33.60
CA GLN A 130 -0.70 11.20 -33.17
C GLN A 130 -0.40 10.23 -34.32
N LYS A 131 -1.35 9.97 -35.23
CA LYS A 131 -1.09 9.17 -36.45
C LYS A 131 -0.02 9.83 -37.32
N CYS A 132 -0.05 11.16 -37.51
CA CYS A 132 0.99 11.90 -38.22
C CYS A 132 2.37 11.81 -37.55
N ALA A 133 2.41 11.68 -36.21
CA ALA A 133 3.62 11.43 -35.45
C ALA A 133 4.05 9.94 -35.42
N GLY A 134 3.41 9.08 -36.20
CA GLY A 134 3.69 7.63 -36.23
C GLY A 134 3.18 6.85 -35.03
N ARG A 135 2.26 7.43 -34.24
CA ARG A 135 1.77 6.86 -32.97
C ARG A 135 0.30 6.46 -33.09
N THR A 136 -0.01 5.20 -32.77
CA THR A 136 -1.39 4.69 -32.72
C THR A 136 -1.87 4.66 -31.27
N LEU A 137 -2.91 5.41 -30.93
CA LEU A 137 -3.51 5.37 -29.59
C LEU A 137 -4.28 4.07 -29.37
N GLY A 138 -4.21 3.52 -28.16
CA GLY A 138 -5.05 2.38 -27.75
C GLY A 138 -5.66 2.50 -26.37
N LEU A 139 -5.19 3.44 -25.55
CA LEU A 139 -5.76 3.75 -24.24
C LEU A 139 -5.75 5.27 -24.02
N VAL A 140 -6.82 5.80 -23.45
CA VAL A 140 -6.90 7.15 -22.90
C VAL A 140 -7.20 7.04 -21.41
N ILE A 141 -6.37 7.69 -20.59
CA ILE A 141 -6.61 7.85 -19.16
C ILE A 141 -6.98 9.30 -18.87
N ASP A 142 -8.19 9.48 -18.36
CA ASP A 142 -8.80 10.76 -18.01
C ASP A 142 -8.73 11.01 -16.50
N LEU A 143 -7.91 11.98 -16.10
CA LEU A 143 -7.68 12.37 -14.71
C LEU A 143 -8.58 13.52 -14.24
N THR A 144 -9.51 13.99 -15.09
CA THR A 144 -10.40 15.10 -14.74
C THR A 144 -11.51 14.63 -13.80
N ASN A 145 -11.96 15.51 -12.92
CA ASN A 145 -13.10 15.24 -12.03
C ASN A 145 -14.45 15.62 -12.64
N THR A 146 -14.56 15.66 -13.97
CA THR A 146 -15.78 16.07 -14.68
C THR A 146 -15.98 15.25 -15.94
N THR A 147 -17.20 15.20 -16.47
CA THR A 147 -17.55 14.53 -17.74
C THR A 147 -17.98 15.52 -18.82
N ARG A 148 -17.90 16.83 -18.56
CA ARG A 148 -18.42 17.87 -19.47
C ARG A 148 -17.62 18.06 -20.76
N TYR A 149 -16.34 17.68 -20.76
CA TYR A 149 -15.41 18.04 -21.83
C TYR A 149 -15.59 17.23 -23.12
N TYR A 150 -15.96 15.96 -23.02
CA TYR A 150 -16.16 15.09 -24.17
C TYR A 150 -16.90 13.80 -23.77
N SER A 151 -17.41 13.08 -24.77
CA SER A 151 -17.99 11.74 -24.59
C SER A 151 -16.99 10.63 -24.92
N PRO A 152 -16.79 9.62 -24.07
CA PRO A 152 -15.89 8.50 -24.34
C PRO A 152 -16.40 7.57 -25.45
N VAL A 153 -17.63 7.76 -25.93
CA VAL A 153 -18.22 6.95 -27.02
C VAL A 153 -17.42 7.12 -28.31
N GLU A 154 -16.88 8.30 -28.59
CA GLU A 154 -16.07 8.56 -29.78
C GLU A 154 -14.77 7.75 -29.79
N LEU A 155 -14.14 7.60 -28.61
CA LEU A 155 -12.93 6.79 -28.44
C LEU A 155 -13.21 5.30 -28.69
N LYS A 156 -14.35 4.80 -28.17
CA LYS A 156 -14.75 3.41 -28.36
C LYS A 156 -14.97 3.06 -29.83
N LYS A 157 -15.54 3.99 -30.62
CA LYS A 157 -15.73 3.80 -32.07
C LYS A 157 -14.40 3.65 -32.83
N GLU A 158 -13.35 4.33 -32.36
CA GLU A 158 -11.98 4.21 -32.90
C GLU A 158 -11.20 3.02 -32.30
N GLY A 159 -11.82 2.17 -31.47
CA GLY A 159 -11.17 1.04 -30.82
C GLY A 159 -10.17 1.43 -29.72
N ILE A 160 -10.33 2.61 -29.13
CA ILE A 160 -9.47 3.14 -28.05
C ILE A 160 -10.17 2.91 -26.71
N LYS A 161 -9.51 2.20 -25.78
CA LYS A 161 -10.02 2.03 -24.40
C LYS A 161 -10.01 3.38 -23.69
N HIS A 162 -11.05 3.70 -22.94
CA HIS A 162 -11.11 4.88 -22.06
C HIS A 162 -11.22 4.43 -20.61
N VAL A 163 -10.38 5.00 -19.75
CA VAL A 163 -10.37 4.78 -18.30
C VAL A 163 -10.41 6.14 -17.62
N LYS A 164 -11.37 6.35 -16.71
CA LYS A 164 -11.47 7.57 -15.91
C LYS A 164 -10.96 7.31 -14.50
N ILE A 165 -9.99 8.09 -14.05
CA ILE A 165 -9.45 8.06 -12.69
C ILE A 165 -9.65 9.47 -12.12
N PRO A 166 -10.82 9.77 -11.54
CA PRO A 166 -11.14 11.11 -11.11
C PRO A 166 -10.27 11.50 -9.90
N CYS A 167 -9.29 12.37 -10.11
CA CYS A 167 -8.52 12.92 -8.99
C CYS A 167 -9.37 14.00 -8.27
N LYS A 168 -9.49 13.90 -6.94
CA LYS A 168 -10.22 14.87 -6.10
C LYS A 168 -9.74 16.31 -6.34
N GLY A 169 -10.62 17.30 -6.17
CA GLY A 169 -10.32 18.73 -6.30
C GLY A 169 -9.74 19.36 -5.03
N ARG A 170 -9.07 20.51 -5.21
CA ARG A 170 -8.38 21.42 -4.26
C ARG A 170 -6.98 21.00 -3.87
N ASP A 171 -5.99 21.75 -4.36
CA ASP A 171 -4.58 21.86 -3.91
C ASP A 171 -3.96 20.63 -3.21
N ALA A 172 -4.33 19.46 -3.71
CA ALA A 172 -3.91 18.18 -3.20
C ALA A 172 -3.44 17.34 -4.38
N VAL A 173 -2.42 16.53 -4.10
CA VAL A 173 -1.94 15.53 -5.05
C VAL A 173 -2.96 14.39 -5.19
N PRO A 174 -2.96 13.67 -6.32
CA PRO A 174 -3.72 12.43 -6.44
C PRO A 174 -3.45 11.47 -5.29
N ASP A 175 -4.50 10.86 -4.74
CA ASP A 175 -4.39 9.88 -3.66
C ASP A 175 -3.71 8.59 -4.12
N ASN A 176 -3.14 7.84 -3.18
CA ASN A 176 -2.35 6.65 -3.48
C ASN A 176 -3.16 5.55 -4.18
N ALA A 177 -4.45 5.40 -3.89
CA ALA A 177 -5.30 4.41 -4.56
C ALA A 177 -5.49 4.77 -6.04
N SER A 178 -5.73 6.05 -6.35
CA SER A 178 -5.76 6.58 -7.72
C SER A 178 -4.43 6.36 -8.45
N VAL A 179 -3.30 6.58 -7.77
CA VAL A 179 -1.96 6.31 -8.33
C VAL A 179 -1.76 4.82 -8.60
N ASN A 180 -2.13 3.94 -7.67
CA ASN A 180 -2.01 2.49 -7.83
C ASN A 180 -2.85 2.00 -9.02
N ASN A 181 -4.07 2.51 -9.18
CA ASN A 181 -4.92 2.22 -10.32
C ASN A 181 -4.31 2.70 -11.65
N PHE A 182 -3.78 3.93 -11.68
CA PHE A 182 -3.10 4.47 -12.86
C PHE A 182 -1.93 3.59 -13.30
N VAL A 183 -1.02 3.28 -12.36
CA VAL A 183 0.19 2.50 -12.65
C VAL A 183 -0.18 1.09 -13.13
N TYR A 184 -1.17 0.46 -12.50
CA TYR A 184 -1.64 -0.86 -12.91
C TYR A 184 -2.23 -0.85 -14.32
N GLU A 185 -3.16 0.06 -14.62
CA GLU A 185 -3.81 0.17 -15.93
C GLU A 185 -2.82 0.40 -17.07
N VAL A 186 -1.86 1.32 -16.87
CA VAL A 186 -0.79 1.57 -17.86
C VAL A 186 0.08 0.33 -18.05
N THR A 187 0.55 -0.26 -16.95
CA THR A 187 1.45 -1.43 -16.99
C THR A 187 0.79 -2.62 -17.67
N GLN A 188 -0.46 -2.92 -17.31
CA GLN A 188 -1.23 -4.01 -17.92
C GLN A 188 -1.49 -3.75 -19.41
N PHE A 189 -1.85 -2.52 -19.77
CA PHE A 189 -2.09 -2.17 -21.15
C PHE A 189 -0.84 -2.34 -22.02
N LEU A 190 0.32 -1.87 -21.54
CA LEU A 190 1.59 -1.99 -22.25
C LEU A 190 2.09 -3.43 -22.30
N PHE A 191 1.96 -4.20 -21.21
CA PHE A 191 2.37 -5.61 -21.16
C PHE A 191 1.56 -6.51 -22.10
N ARG A 192 0.26 -6.25 -22.29
CA ARG A 192 -0.62 -7.07 -23.14
C ARG A 192 -0.44 -6.84 -24.65
N GLN A 193 0.42 -5.91 -25.06
CA GLN A 193 0.63 -5.62 -26.48
C GLN A 193 1.44 -6.72 -27.15
N LYS A 194 0.86 -7.43 -28.13
CA LYS A 194 1.52 -8.57 -28.80
C LYS A 194 2.27 -8.21 -30.08
N HIS A 195 1.68 -7.39 -30.95
CA HIS A 195 2.18 -7.19 -32.32
C HIS A 195 2.33 -5.73 -32.75
N THR A 196 1.46 -4.84 -32.27
CA THR A 196 1.47 -3.42 -32.64
C THR A 196 1.67 -2.55 -31.42
N LYS A 197 2.72 -1.73 -31.40
CA LYS A 197 2.95 -0.74 -30.35
C LYS A 197 1.81 0.28 -30.38
N LYS A 198 1.00 0.28 -29.32
CA LYS A 198 -0.05 1.27 -29.08
C LYS A 198 0.33 2.14 -27.90
N TYR A 199 -0.16 3.37 -27.93
CA TYR A 199 0.21 4.42 -26.98
C TYR A 199 -0.94 4.72 -26.02
N VAL A 200 -0.56 5.16 -24.82
CA VAL A 200 -1.48 5.64 -23.78
C VAL A 200 -1.48 7.16 -23.81
N LEU A 201 -2.63 7.80 -24.01
CA LEU A 201 -2.75 9.24 -23.82
C LEU A 201 -3.26 9.52 -22.41
N VAL A 202 -2.54 10.33 -21.65
CA VAL A 202 -2.90 10.69 -20.27
C VAL A 202 -3.16 12.18 -20.21
N HIS A 203 -4.32 12.57 -19.69
CA HIS A 203 -4.66 13.98 -19.54
C HIS A 203 -5.34 14.28 -18.21
N CYS A 204 -5.02 15.44 -17.64
CA CYS A 204 -5.91 16.15 -16.74
C CYS A 204 -6.54 17.32 -17.53
N THR A 205 -6.86 18.45 -16.90
CA THR A 205 -7.34 19.64 -17.63
C THR A 205 -6.25 20.21 -18.55
N HIS A 206 -5.05 20.46 -18.02
CA HIS A 206 -3.95 21.08 -18.76
C HIS A 206 -2.80 20.12 -19.11
N GLY A 207 -2.71 18.96 -18.45
CA GLY A 207 -1.71 17.93 -18.77
C GLY A 207 -0.32 18.15 -18.17
N PHE A 208 -0.24 18.80 -16.99
CA PHE A 208 1.04 19.13 -16.32
C PHE A 208 1.14 18.53 -14.91
N ASN A 209 0.50 19.11 -13.89
CA ASN A 209 0.71 18.69 -12.49
C ASN A 209 0.19 17.27 -12.19
N ARG A 210 -1.13 17.03 -12.27
CA ARG A 210 -1.73 15.68 -12.05
C ARG A 210 -1.20 14.63 -13.04
N THR A 211 -1.10 15.00 -14.31
CA THR A 211 -0.55 14.12 -15.35
C THR A 211 0.91 13.75 -15.06
N GLY A 212 1.75 14.73 -14.73
CA GLY A 212 3.15 14.54 -14.39
C GLY A 212 3.32 13.71 -13.13
N TYR A 213 2.55 13.97 -12.08
CA TYR A 213 2.56 13.19 -10.84
C TYR A 213 2.30 11.71 -11.09
N MET A 214 1.24 11.40 -11.86
CA MET A 214 0.90 10.03 -12.25
C MET A 214 2.02 9.38 -13.07
N ILE A 215 2.56 10.10 -14.07
CA ILE A 215 3.63 9.58 -14.94
C ILE A 215 4.92 9.36 -14.17
N VAL A 216 5.31 10.25 -13.25
CA VAL A 216 6.49 10.08 -12.40
C VAL A 216 6.33 8.84 -11.53
N HIS A 217 5.17 8.62 -10.90
CA HIS A 217 4.91 7.37 -10.16
C HIS A 217 5.02 6.13 -11.04
N TYR A 218 4.51 6.18 -12.27
CA TYR A 218 4.69 5.08 -13.22
C TYR A 218 6.15 4.86 -13.57
N LEU A 219 6.92 5.90 -13.86
CA LEU A 219 8.36 5.80 -14.17
C LEU A 219 9.13 5.15 -13.02
N MET A 220 8.93 5.63 -11.79
CA MET A 220 9.59 5.10 -10.59
C MET A 220 9.30 3.60 -10.35
N ARG A 221 8.12 3.12 -10.77
CA ARG A 221 7.67 1.73 -10.55
C ARG A 221 7.85 0.81 -11.76
N SER A 222 8.04 1.36 -12.95
CA SER A 222 8.21 0.61 -14.22
C SER A 222 9.64 0.59 -14.75
N ALA A 223 10.54 1.41 -14.20
CA ALA A 223 11.96 1.43 -14.54
C ALA A 223 12.63 0.03 -14.55
N PRO A 224 12.28 -0.93 -13.66
CA PRO A 224 12.86 -2.28 -13.74
C PRO A 224 12.42 -3.10 -14.95
N MET A 225 11.36 -2.70 -15.66
CA MET A 225 10.70 -3.49 -16.72
C MET A 225 10.81 -2.90 -18.13
N SER A 226 11.32 -1.67 -18.33
CA SER A 226 11.23 -0.97 -19.63
C SER A 226 12.57 -0.49 -20.24
N VAL A 227 12.98 -1.22 -21.29
CA VAL A 227 13.53 -0.84 -22.62
C VAL A 227 14.48 0.38 -22.80
N THR A 228 15.13 0.91 -21.77
CA THR A 228 16.30 1.78 -21.99
C THR A 228 17.57 0.99 -21.71
N LYS A 229 18.54 1.06 -22.63
CA LYS A 229 19.82 0.32 -22.61
C LYS A 229 20.71 0.58 -21.36
N MET A 230 20.27 1.44 -20.43
CA MET A 230 20.86 1.60 -19.09
C MET A 230 20.21 0.60 -18.13
N ARG A 231 20.79 -0.59 -18.05
CA ARG A 231 20.30 -1.71 -17.23
C ARG A 231 20.83 -1.71 -15.78
N SER A 232 21.32 -0.58 -15.28
CA SER A 232 22.22 -0.60 -14.10
C SER A 232 22.03 0.56 -13.12
N ALA A 233 20.87 1.23 -13.09
CA ALA A 233 20.58 2.18 -12.03
C ALA A 233 19.09 2.24 -11.71
N SER A 234 18.73 2.05 -10.44
CA SER A 234 17.42 2.45 -9.91
C SER A 234 17.15 3.93 -10.22
N MET A 235 16.00 4.23 -10.83
CA MET A 235 15.60 5.59 -11.16
C MET A 235 15.32 6.40 -9.89
N SER A 236 15.83 7.63 -9.82
CA SER A 236 15.52 8.57 -8.73
C SER A 236 14.33 9.49 -9.06
N VAL A 237 13.72 10.08 -8.03
CA VAL A 237 12.62 11.05 -8.19
C VAL A 237 13.06 12.22 -9.07
N THR A 238 14.27 12.74 -8.86
CA THR A 238 14.84 13.83 -9.68
C THR A 238 14.89 13.48 -11.16
N GLN A 239 15.37 12.28 -11.49
CA GLN A 239 15.46 11.81 -12.88
C GLN A 239 14.07 11.68 -13.51
N ALA A 240 13.12 11.08 -12.80
CA ALA A 240 11.75 10.92 -13.29
C ALA A 240 11.05 12.26 -13.53
N ILE A 241 11.25 13.24 -12.65
CA ILE A 241 10.74 14.61 -12.82
C ILE A 241 11.38 15.27 -14.06
N SER A 242 12.69 15.13 -14.25
CA SER A 242 13.40 15.68 -15.42
C SER A 242 12.87 15.10 -16.72
N ILE A 243 12.69 13.78 -16.80
CA ILE A 243 12.13 13.10 -17.98
C ILE A 243 10.76 13.68 -18.34
N PHE A 244 9.90 13.92 -17.34
CA PHE A 244 8.60 14.54 -17.59
C PHE A 244 8.73 16.01 -18.02
N ALA A 245 9.61 16.79 -17.41
CA ALA A 245 9.83 18.20 -17.77
C ALA A 245 10.40 18.37 -19.19
N GLU A 246 11.29 17.48 -19.62
CA GLU A 246 11.83 17.46 -20.99
C GLU A 246 10.75 17.10 -22.01
N ALA A 247 9.94 16.09 -21.72
CA ALA A 247 8.88 15.66 -22.61
C ALA A 247 7.69 16.64 -22.64
N ARG A 248 7.43 17.37 -21.55
CA ARG A 248 6.27 18.25 -21.39
C ARG A 248 6.64 19.52 -20.63
N SER A 249 7.44 20.37 -21.25
CA SER A 249 7.99 21.58 -20.61
C SER A 249 6.90 22.56 -20.14
N PRO A 250 7.04 23.14 -18.92
CA PRO A 250 8.18 23.03 -18.01
C PRO A 250 8.13 21.83 -17.05
N GLY A 251 7.17 20.91 -17.20
CA GLY A 251 6.93 19.81 -16.29
C GLY A 251 5.91 20.14 -15.21
N ILE A 252 6.07 19.55 -14.03
CA ILE A 252 5.27 19.87 -12.85
C ILE A 252 5.72 21.24 -12.33
N TYR A 253 4.78 22.18 -12.19
CA TYR A 253 5.05 23.56 -11.76
C TYR A 253 4.37 23.91 -10.42
N LYS A 254 3.72 22.93 -9.78
CA LYS A 254 3.16 23.05 -8.43
C LYS A 254 4.15 22.44 -7.41
N PRO A 255 4.70 23.22 -6.44
CA PRO A 255 5.73 22.74 -5.51
C PRO A 255 5.28 21.57 -4.62
N ASP A 256 4.05 21.62 -4.13
CA ASP A 256 3.41 20.57 -3.31
C ASP A 256 3.41 19.20 -4.01
N TYR A 257 3.26 19.18 -5.33
CA TYR A 257 3.34 17.96 -6.13
C TYR A 257 4.75 17.36 -6.14
N ILE A 258 5.78 18.20 -6.24
CA ILE A 258 7.17 17.78 -6.21
C ILE A 258 7.55 17.27 -4.81
N ASP A 259 7.16 18.00 -3.78
CA ASP A 259 7.47 17.65 -2.39
C ASP A 259 6.79 16.34 -1.97
N ALA A 260 5.54 16.13 -2.42
CA ALA A 260 4.83 14.87 -2.21
C ALA A 260 5.51 13.67 -2.90
N LEU A 261 6.13 13.85 -4.06
CA LEU A 261 6.89 12.78 -4.74
C LEU A 261 8.12 12.37 -3.93
N TYR A 262 8.94 13.33 -3.49
CA TYR A 262 10.11 13.03 -2.65
C TYR A 262 9.72 12.39 -1.32
N THR A 263 8.64 12.89 -0.71
CA THR A 263 8.11 12.35 0.54
C THR A 263 7.65 10.91 0.35
N PHE A 264 6.85 10.62 -0.69
CA PHE A 264 6.36 9.27 -0.96
C PHE A 264 7.51 8.28 -1.14
N TYR A 265 8.52 8.61 -1.95
CA TYR A 265 9.64 7.69 -2.23
C TYR A 265 10.73 7.68 -1.15
N HIS A 266 10.53 8.41 -0.04
CA HIS A 266 11.52 8.60 1.03
C HIS A 266 12.87 9.12 0.53
N GLU A 267 12.90 9.85 -0.58
CA GLU A 267 14.11 10.47 -1.10
C GLU A 267 14.28 11.86 -0.48
N ARG A 268 15.53 12.32 -0.33
CA ARG A 268 15.81 13.70 0.08
C ARG A 268 15.74 14.59 -1.16
N LYS A 269 14.89 15.62 -1.12
CA LYS A 269 14.83 16.65 -2.17
C LYS A 269 16.18 17.39 -2.25
N PRO A 270 16.90 17.33 -3.40
CA PRO A 270 18.12 18.11 -3.57
C PRO A 270 17.81 19.61 -3.67
N GLU A 271 18.67 20.46 -3.11
CA GLU A 271 18.49 21.92 -3.12
C GLU A 271 18.44 22.51 -4.54
N MET A 272 19.11 21.86 -5.50
CA MET A 272 19.11 22.25 -6.92
C MET A 272 17.76 22.03 -7.62
N VAL A 273 16.83 21.27 -7.02
CA VAL A 273 15.52 21.00 -7.62
C VAL A 273 14.59 22.17 -7.31
N ILE A 274 14.55 23.10 -8.25
CA ILE A 274 13.70 24.30 -8.20
C ILE A 274 12.43 24.02 -9.00
N CYS A 275 11.27 24.31 -8.39
CA CYS A 275 10.00 24.22 -9.09
C CYS A 275 9.93 25.34 -10.15
N PRO A 276 9.61 25.02 -11.42
CA PRO A 276 9.48 26.05 -12.45
C PRO A 276 8.31 27.01 -12.11
N PRO A 277 8.37 28.27 -12.56
CA PRO A 277 7.29 29.22 -12.36
C PRO A 277 6.03 28.80 -13.12
N THR A 278 4.87 29.27 -12.66
CA THR A 278 3.60 29.05 -13.36
C THR A 278 3.70 29.55 -14.81
N PRO A 279 3.40 28.68 -15.80
CA PRO A 279 3.50 29.03 -17.21
C PRO A 279 2.63 30.22 -17.59
N GLU A 280 3.09 31.03 -18.55
CA GLU A 280 2.39 32.25 -19.01
C GLU A 280 0.97 31.97 -19.49
N TRP A 281 0.77 30.89 -20.25
CA TRP A 281 -0.54 30.48 -20.76
C TRP A 281 -1.56 30.15 -19.65
N LYS A 282 -1.09 29.91 -18.42
CA LYS A 282 -1.95 29.60 -17.26
C LYS A 282 -2.29 30.84 -16.44
N ARG A 283 -1.45 31.88 -16.45
CA ARG A 283 -1.70 33.10 -15.66
C ARG A 283 -3.03 33.71 -16.12
N SER A 284 -3.94 33.97 -15.18
CA SER A 284 -5.23 34.58 -15.52
C SER A 284 -4.99 35.92 -16.19
N SER A 285 -5.73 36.21 -17.26
CA SER A 285 -5.85 37.56 -17.82
C SER A 285 -6.66 38.48 -16.90
N ASP A 286 -7.37 37.88 -15.94
CA ASP A 286 -8.25 38.58 -15.02
C ASP A 286 -7.40 39.02 -13.82
N LEU A 287 -6.90 40.25 -13.92
CA LEU A 287 -6.50 41.05 -12.76
C LEU A 287 -7.79 41.44 -12.03
N ASP A 288 -7.79 41.36 -10.70
CA ASP A 288 -8.86 41.96 -9.91
C ASP A 288 -8.88 43.49 -10.10
N LEU A 289 -9.91 44.16 -9.56
CA LEU A 289 -10.03 45.64 -9.63
C LEU A 289 -8.85 46.37 -8.96
N ASN A 290 -7.94 45.66 -8.30
CA ASN A 290 -6.75 46.17 -7.63
C ASN A 290 -5.44 45.79 -8.34
N GLY A 291 -5.47 45.07 -9.48
CA GLY A 291 -4.27 44.68 -10.22
C GLY A 291 -3.57 43.42 -9.68
N GLU A 292 -4.21 42.65 -8.80
CA GLU A 292 -3.72 41.38 -8.27
C GLU A 292 -4.33 40.20 -9.03
N ALA A 293 -3.58 39.11 -9.16
CA ALA A 293 -4.06 37.90 -9.84
C ALA A 293 -5.19 37.25 -9.02
N VAL A 294 -6.36 37.03 -9.64
CA VAL A 294 -7.50 36.37 -8.99
C VAL A 294 -7.10 34.94 -8.60
N PRO A 295 -7.39 34.46 -7.37
CA PRO A 295 -7.12 33.08 -6.96
C PRO A 295 -7.83 32.08 -7.89
N ASP A 296 -7.13 31.00 -8.24
CA ASP A 296 -7.60 29.95 -9.14
C ASP A 296 -8.94 29.32 -8.67
N GLU A 297 -10.07 29.63 -9.33
CA GLU A 297 -11.36 28.94 -9.13
C GLU A 297 -11.43 27.56 -9.86
N ASP A 298 -10.30 27.10 -10.41
CA ASP A 298 -10.22 26.05 -11.44
C ASP A 298 -10.23 24.60 -10.94
N GLU A 299 -10.45 24.36 -9.66
CA GLU A 299 -10.63 23.01 -9.13
C GLU A 299 -12.07 22.83 -8.62
N ASP A 300 -12.83 22.10 -9.43
CA ASP A 300 -14.22 21.66 -9.26
C ASP A 300 -14.63 21.59 -7.77
N GLY A 301 -15.47 22.54 -7.38
CA GLY A 301 -15.62 22.97 -6.00
C GLY A 301 -16.55 22.11 -5.12
N GLY A 302 -16.17 22.05 -3.85
CA GLY A 302 -17.07 21.92 -2.71
C GLY A 302 -16.38 22.50 -1.48
N SER A 303 -16.89 23.60 -0.92
CA SER A 303 -16.39 24.27 0.29
C SER A 303 -16.39 23.32 1.48
N VAL A 304 -15.24 22.70 1.75
CA VAL A 304 -14.94 22.11 3.05
C VAL A 304 -14.27 23.19 3.89
N ALA A 305 -14.82 23.41 5.08
CA ALA A 305 -14.25 24.29 6.09
C ALA A 305 -12.78 23.91 6.35
N HIS A 306 -11.94 24.91 6.58
CA HIS A 306 -10.60 24.72 7.13
C HIS A 306 -10.72 23.85 8.39
N LEU A 307 -10.35 22.58 8.30
CA LEU A 307 -9.86 21.86 9.45
C LEU A 307 -8.45 22.40 9.66
N ASN A 308 -8.33 23.41 10.52
CA ASN A 308 -7.07 23.67 11.18
C ASN A 308 -6.60 22.34 11.76
N GLU A 309 -5.46 21.82 11.29
CA GLU A 309 -4.68 20.83 12.02
C GLU A 309 -4.09 21.50 13.26
N ASN A 310 -4.97 21.83 14.21
CA ASN A 310 -4.61 22.02 15.59
C ASN A 310 -4.80 20.67 16.26
N HIS A 311 -3.71 19.94 16.47
CA HIS A 311 -3.23 19.50 17.78
C HIS A 311 -2.25 18.34 17.63
N ASP A 312 -0.99 18.61 17.97
CA ASP A 312 0.02 17.66 18.46
C ASP A 312 -0.54 16.90 19.68
N THR A 313 -1.44 15.96 19.42
CA THR A 313 -1.71 14.84 20.30
C THR A 313 -1.09 13.63 19.63
N PRO A 314 -0.12 12.93 20.26
CA PRO A 314 0.43 11.73 19.68
C PRO A 314 -0.71 10.73 19.55
N VAL A 315 -1.19 10.51 18.32
CA VAL A 315 -2.17 9.47 18.02
C VAL A 315 -1.50 8.16 18.42
N MET A 316 -2.01 7.53 19.48
CA MET A 316 -1.54 6.22 19.91
C MET A 316 -1.69 5.24 18.75
N MET A 317 -0.59 4.56 18.41
CA MET A 317 -0.63 3.50 17.42
C MET A 317 -1.39 2.31 18.00
N THR A 318 -2.19 1.66 17.17
CA THR A 318 -2.92 0.45 17.53
C THR A 318 -2.57 -0.70 16.59
N ASN A 319 -2.68 -1.92 17.09
CA ASN A 319 -2.48 -3.13 16.28
C ASN A 319 -3.59 -3.32 15.23
N ASP A 320 -4.73 -2.62 15.38
CA ASP A 320 -5.87 -2.64 14.47
C ASP A 320 -5.75 -1.60 13.34
N ASP A 321 -4.69 -0.79 13.35
CA ASP A 321 -4.47 0.23 12.32
C ASP A 321 -4.32 -0.40 10.94
N VAL A 322 -5.03 0.19 9.98
CA VAL A 322 -4.93 -0.20 8.57
C VAL A 322 -3.62 0.32 7.99
N LEU A 323 -2.73 -0.59 7.60
CA LEU A 323 -1.43 -0.26 7.03
C LEU A 323 -1.41 -0.41 5.52
N GLY A 324 -0.90 0.62 4.85
CA GLY A 324 -0.71 0.65 3.41
C GLY A 324 -1.94 1.07 2.61
N ASP A 325 -1.73 1.26 1.32
CA ASP A 325 -2.70 1.79 0.38
C ASP A 325 -3.43 0.66 -0.36
N GLU A 326 -4.69 0.93 -0.72
CA GLU A 326 -5.48 -0.01 -1.53
C GLU A 326 -4.92 -0.15 -2.95
N ILE A 327 -5.08 -1.36 -3.51
CA ILE A 327 -4.67 -1.68 -4.87
C ILE A 327 -5.84 -2.24 -5.69
N PRO A 328 -5.83 -2.10 -7.03
CA PRO A 328 -6.90 -2.62 -7.89
C PRO A 328 -7.20 -4.11 -7.66
N ASN A 329 -8.47 -4.49 -7.69
CA ASN A 329 -8.90 -5.88 -7.45
C ASN A 329 -8.23 -6.87 -8.41
N ASP A 330 -8.17 -6.54 -9.70
CA ASP A 330 -7.49 -7.37 -10.69
C ASP A 330 -5.99 -7.57 -10.36
N GLN A 331 -5.35 -6.59 -9.73
CA GLN A 331 -3.98 -6.74 -9.23
C GLN A 331 -3.93 -7.70 -8.04
N GLN A 332 -4.84 -7.55 -7.07
CA GLN A 332 -4.93 -8.45 -5.92
C GLN A 332 -5.11 -9.90 -6.36
N ASP A 333 -5.97 -10.15 -7.35
CA ASP A 333 -6.26 -11.50 -7.82
C ASP A 333 -5.04 -12.18 -8.47
N VAL A 334 -4.23 -11.42 -9.22
CA VAL A 334 -2.96 -11.91 -9.76
C VAL A 334 -1.97 -12.24 -8.64
N LEU A 335 -1.85 -11.38 -7.62
CA LEU A 335 -0.95 -11.61 -6.49
C LEU A 335 -1.42 -12.77 -5.60
N ARG A 336 -2.75 -12.94 -5.43
CA ARG A 336 -3.34 -14.11 -4.76
C ARG A 336 -2.99 -15.40 -5.48
N LEU A 337 -3.09 -15.42 -6.81
CA LEU A 337 -2.74 -16.59 -7.60
C LEU A 337 -1.28 -17.00 -7.39
N PHE A 338 -0.36 -16.03 -7.38
CA PHE A 338 1.04 -16.28 -7.05
C PHE A 338 1.20 -16.93 -5.67
N CYS A 339 0.50 -16.40 -4.66
CA CYS A 339 0.57 -16.94 -3.29
C CYS A 339 0.03 -18.38 -3.23
N TYR A 340 -1.10 -18.68 -3.89
CA TYR A 340 -1.65 -20.03 -3.96
C TYR A 340 -0.67 -21.02 -4.60
N GLN A 341 -0.05 -20.64 -5.72
CA GLN A 341 0.93 -21.48 -6.40
C GLN A 341 2.17 -21.72 -5.54
N THR A 342 2.69 -20.66 -4.92
CA THR A 342 3.89 -20.71 -4.07
C THR A 342 3.69 -21.60 -2.84
N LEU A 343 2.50 -21.53 -2.23
CA LEU A 343 2.14 -22.30 -1.05
C LEU A 343 1.54 -23.68 -1.37
N LYS A 344 1.51 -24.08 -2.65
CA LYS A 344 0.94 -25.34 -3.14
C LYS A 344 -0.52 -25.55 -2.67
N LEU A 345 -1.29 -24.48 -2.61
CA LEU A 345 -2.69 -24.50 -2.21
C LEU A 345 -3.60 -24.63 -3.43
N ASN A 346 -4.72 -25.34 -3.26
CA ASN A 346 -5.76 -25.39 -4.28
C ASN A 346 -6.42 -24.02 -4.42
N VAL A 347 -6.53 -23.53 -5.66
CA VAL A 347 -7.26 -22.28 -5.95
C VAL A 347 -8.75 -22.52 -5.68
N PRO A 348 -9.39 -21.78 -4.75
CA PRO A 348 -10.80 -21.97 -4.46
C PRO A 348 -11.65 -21.67 -5.70
N ALA A 349 -12.50 -22.61 -6.13
CA ALA A 349 -13.37 -22.41 -7.30
C ALA A 349 -14.48 -21.38 -7.03
N ARG A 350 -14.97 -21.29 -5.78
CA ARG A 350 -15.91 -20.28 -5.25
C ARG A 350 -15.76 -20.19 -3.73
N GLY A 351 -15.74 -18.98 -3.16
CA GLY A 351 -15.67 -18.74 -1.72
C GLY A 351 -14.83 -17.51 -1.37
N ASN A 352 -14.90 -17.05 -0.11
CA ASN A 352 -14.04 -15.98 0.37
C ASN A 352 -12.58 -16.48 0.40
N PRO A 353 -11.60 -15.65 -0.04
CA PRO A 353 -10.21 -16.05 -0.03
C PRO A 353 -9.79 -16.32 1.43
N GLN A 354 -9.24 -17.51 1.67
CA GLN A 354 -8.75 -17.88 3.00
C GLN A 354 -7.26 -17.55 3.10
N PHE A 355 -6.86 -16.97 4.23
CA PHE A 355 -5.47 -16.70 4.53
C PHE A 355 -4.63 -17.98 4.43
N PRO A 356 -3.54 -17.97 3.65
CA PRO A 356 -2.87 -19.21 3.26
C PRO A 356 -1.82 -19.70 4.27
N GLY A 357 -1.50 -18.91 5.31
CA GLY A 357 -0.54 -19.29 6.35
C GLY A 357 -1.11 -20.24 7.40
N SER A 358 -0.25 -21.09 7.96
CA SER A 358 -0.60 -22.03 9.03
C SER A 358 -1.09 -21.30 10.28
N HIS A 359 -2.20 -21.74 10.87
CA HIS A 359 -2.71 -21.16 12.11
C HIS A 359 -1.99 -21.77 13.32
N PRO A 360 -1.65 -20.98 14.36
CA PRO A 360 -1.09 -21.52 15.58
C PRO A 360 -2.09 -22.46 16.25
N VAL A 361 -1.59 -23.56 16.83
CA VAL A 361 -2.37 -24.50 17.63
C VAL A 361 -1.99 -24.30 19.10
N SER A 362 -2.99 -24.11 19.97
CA SER A 362 -2.76 -23.98 21.41
C SER A 362 -2.15 -25.26 21.96
N LEU A 363 -1.06 -25.12 22.71
CA LEU A 363 -0.45 -26.23 23.44
C LEU A 363 -1.32 -26.53 24.66
N ASN A 364 -1.87 -27.74 24.73
CA ASN A 364 -2.67 -28.24 25.84
C ASN A 364 -2.12 -29.58 26.33
N ARG A 365 -2.75 -30.19 27.35
CA ARG A 365 -2.28 -31.47 27.90
C ARG A 365 -2.32 -32.60 26.86
N ASP A 366 -3.29 -32.57 25.94
CA ASP A 366 -3.53 -33.63 24.95
C ASP A 366 -2.48 -33.66 23.84
N ASN A 367 -1.93 -32.50 23.48
CA ASN A 367 -0.94 -32.36 22.41
C ASN A 367 0.49 -32.10 22.90
N LEU A 368 0.71 -32.06 24.22
CA LEU A 368 2.04 -31.86 24.82
C LEU A 368 3.05 -32.92 24.37
N GLN A 369 2.59 -34.14 24.13
CA GLN A 369 3.39 -35.24 23.60
C GLN A 369 4.06 -34.93 22.26
N LEU A 370 3.51 -34.02 21.45
CA LEU A 370 4.11 -33.62 20.17
C LEU A 370 5.52 -33.04 20.37
N LEU A 371 5.75 -32.30 21.47
CA LEU A 371 7.06 -31.72 21.81
C LEU A 371 8.14 -32.79 22.05
N ARG A 372 7.75 -34.05 22.32
CA ARG A 372 8.67 -35.19 22.48
C ARG A 372 8.91 -35.93 21.17
N GLN A 373 8.02 -35.77 20.19
CA GLN A 373 8.03 -36.53 18.94
C GLN A 373 8.81 -35.82 17.83
N ARG A 374 9.00 -34.50 17.92
CA ARG A 374 9.72 -33.70 16.91
C ARG A 374 10.69 -32.71 17.53
N TYR A 375 11.64 -32.25 16.72
CA TYR A 375 12.51 -31.14 17.10
C TYR A 375 11.80 -29.80 16.90
N TYR A 376 11.82 -28.98 17.94
CA TYR A 376 11.23 -27.65 17.94
C TYR A 376 12.26 -26.58 18.26
N TYR A 377 12.05 -25.41 17.66
CA TYR A 377 12.61 -24.16 18.12
C TYR A 377 11.56 -23.40 18.93
N ALA A 378 11.99 -22.72 19.98
CA ALA A 378 11.16 -21.84 20.80
C ALA A 378 11.40 -20.37 20.43
N THR A 379 10.33 -19.58 20.44
CA THR A 379 10.35 -18.12 20.39
C THR A 379 9.25 -17.55 21.29
N TRP A 380 9.23 -16.23 21.50
CA TRP A 380 8.18 -15.58 22.29
C TRP A 380 6.92 -15.36 21.46
N LYS A 381 5.75 -15.42 22.11
CA LYS A 381 4.48 -14.94 21.54
C LYS A 381 4.45 -13.43 21.73
N ALA A 382 4.47 -12.67 20.65
CA ALA A 382 4.31 -11.22 20.72
C ALA A 382 2.82 -10.88 20.60
N ASP A 383 2.40 -9.77 21.17
CA ASP A 383 1.06 -9.22 20.95
C ASP A 383 1.07 -8.30 19.71
N GLY A 384 0.70 -8.87 18.56
CA GLY A 384 0.71 -8.17 17.30
C GLY A 384 -0.29 -8.70 16.28
N THR A 385 -0.34 -8.03 15.13
CA THR A 385 -1.19 -8.41 14.00
C THR A 385 -0.38 -9.15 12.96
N ARG A 386 -0.73 -10.42 12.71
CA ARG A 386 -0.08 -11.24 11.67
C ARG A 386 -0.32 -10.65 10.28
N TYR A 387 0.76 -10.51 9.52
CA TYR A 387 0.75 -10.18 8.11
C TYR A 387 1.70 -11.11 7.36
N MET A 388 1.37 -11.46 6.13
CA MET A 388 2.42 -11.83 5.17
C MET A 388 2.87 -10.58 4.43
N MET A 389 4.09 -10.56 3.92
CA MET A 389 4.61 -9.47 3.11
C MET A 389 5.19 -10.03 1.81
N LEU A 390 4.62 -9.59 0.69
CA LEU A 390 5.11 -9.87 -0.65
C LEU A 390 5.94 -8.68 -1.15
N ILE A 391 7.22 -8.92 -1.38
CA ILE A 391 8.14 -7.91 -1.93
C ILE A 391 8.26 -8.15 -3.43
N THR A 392 7.98 -7.11 -4.22
CA THR A 392 8.12 -7.10 -5.67
C THR A 392 9.04 -5.94 -6.10
N MET A 393 9.27 -5.84 -7.41
CA MET A 393 10.15 -4.81 -7.97
C MET A 393 9.47 -3.43 -8.02
N ASP A 394 8.13 -3.40 -8.06
CA ASP A 394 7.29 -2.21 -8.12
C ASP A 394 6.78 -1.75 -6.73
N GLY A 395 6.98 -2.55 -5.68
CA GLY A 395 6.63 -2.19 -4.31
C GLY A 395 6.62 -3.36 -3.34
N CYS A 396 6.18 -3.09 -2.11
CA CYS A 396 5.91 -4.13 -1.11
C CYS A 396 4.41 -4.19 -0.84
N TYR A 397 3.90 -5.38 -0.53
CA TYR A 397 2.48 -5.61 -0.28
C TYR A 397 2.30 -6.35 1.04
N LEU A 398 1.60 -5.74 1.99
CA LEU A 398 1.12 -6.41 3.18
C LEU A 398 -0.13 -7.21 2.84
N ILE A 399 -0.21 -8.41 3.39
CA ILE A 399 -1.29 -9.36 3.19
C ILE A 399 -1.91 -9.65 4.56
N ASP A 400 -3.14 -9.19 4.76
CA ASP A 400 -3.87 -9.37 6.01
C ASP A 400 -4.50 -10.78 6.12
N ARG A 401 -5.12 -11.07 7.27
CA ARG A 401 -5.86 -12.33 7.49
C ARG A 401 -7.11 -12.50 6.62
N GLY A 402 -7.61 -11.43 6.01
CA GLY A 402 -8.68 -11.47 5.01
C GLY A 402 -8.14 -11.78 3.61
N PHE A 403 -6.82 -12.00 3.47
CA PHE A 403 -6.12 -12.16 2.21
C PHE A 403 -6.29 -10.96 1.26
N ASN A 404 -6.38 -9.77 1.85
CA ASN A 404 -6.37 -8.49 1.13
C ASN A 404 -4.95 -7.96 1.05
N PHE A 405 -4.64 -7.34 -0.08
CA PHE A 405 -3.32 -6.80 -0.36
C PHE A 405 -3.37 -5.28 -0.21
N ARG A 406 -2.44 -4.74 0.58
CA ARG A 406 -2.22 -3.29 0.68
C ARG A 406 -0.77 -2.96 0.37
N ARG A 407 -0.57 -1.97 -0.49
CA ARG A 407 0.76 -1.55 -0.93
C ARG A 407 1.41 -0.69 0.16
N VAL A 408 2.67 -0.95 0.45
CA VAL A 408 3.51 -0.12 1.32
C VAL A 408 4.79 0.28 0.58
N GLN A 409 5.22 1.53 0.75
CA GLN A 409 6.45 2.02 0.14
C GLN A 409 7.63 1.70 1.05
N MET A 410 8.37 0.65 0.69
CA MET A 410 9.56 0.21 1.42
C MET A 410 10.60 -0.31 0.44
N ARG A 411 11.89 -0.20 0.81
CA ARG A 411 13.00 -0.60 -0.06
C ARG A 411 13.66 -1.88 0.43
N PHE A 412 13.70 -2.94 -0.37
CA PHE A 412 14.36 -4.20 -0.03
C PHE A 412 15.46 -4.54 -1.06
N PRO A 413 16.71 -4.12 -0.80
CA PRO A 413 17.82 -4.44 -1.68
C PRO A 413 18.13 -5.94 -1.66
N TYR A 414 18.47 -6.49 -2.83
CA TYR A 414 18.94 -7.85 -3.01
C TYR A 414 20.46 -7.86 -3.22
N ARG A 415 21.15 -8.82 -2.60
CA ARG A 415 22.61 -8.95 -2.67
C ARG A 415 23.05 -9.34 -4.09
N ASN A 416 23.94 -8.55 -4.69
CA ASN A 416 24.61 -8.92 -5.94
C ASN A 416 26.09 -9.18 -5.64
N SER A 417 26.60 -10.33 -6.08
CA SER A 417 27.87 -10.87 -5.56
C SER A 417 29.15 -10.18 -6.04
N ASN A 418 29.14 -9.16 -6.91
CA ASN A 418 30.41 -8.69 -7.51
C ASN A 418 30.57 -7.22 -7.90
N GLU A 419 29.58 -6.33 -7.82
CA GLU A 419 29.82 -4.91 -8.13
C GLU A 419 28.99 -4.01 -7.21
N GLY A 420 29.60 -2.92 -6.74
CA GLY A 420 29.03 -2.01 -5.77
C GLY A 420 27.69 -1.39 -6.18
N LEU A 421 26.91 -1.05 -5.15
CA LEU A 421 25.52 -0.59 -5.16
C LEU A 421 24.48 -1.70 -5.33
N ALA A 422 23.56 -1.81 -4.35
CA ALA A 422 22.44 -2.73 -4.40
C ALA A 422 21.42 -2.26 -5.44
N ASP A 423 21.70 -2.55 -6.70
CA ASP A 423 20.92 -2.05 -7.84
C ASP A 423 19.71 -2.94 -8.17
N LYS A 424 19.55 -4.06 -7.46
CA LYS A 424 18.43 -4.98 -7.63
C LYS A 424 17.57 -5.01 -6.39
N THR A 425 16.27 -4.83 -6.57
CA THR A 425 15.26 -5.06 -5.54
C THR A 425 14.79 -6.52 -5.62
N HIS A 426 14.42 -7.10 -4.49
CA HIS A 426 13.73 -8.39 -4.48
C HIS A 426 12.50 -8.39 -5.40
N HIS A 427 12.21 -9.53 -6.03
CA HIS A 427 11.07 -9.65 -6.92
C HIS A 427 10.30 -10.95 -6.68
N TYR A 428 9.09 -10.85 -6.11
CA TYR A 428 8.31 -11.99 -5.62
C TYR A 428 9.03 -12.79 -4.53
N THR A 429 9.46 -12.08 -3.49
CA THR A 429 9.91 -12.67 -2.22
C THR A 429 8.76 -12.61 -1.22
N LEU A 430 8.35 -13.74 -0.65
CA LEU A 430 7.20 -13.85 0.26
C LEU A 430 7.67 -14.20 1.66
N LEU A 431 7.24 -13.39 2.63
CA LEU A 431 7.63 -13.45 4.04
C LEU A 431 6.38 -13.63 4.91
N ASP A 432 6.48 -14.42 5.97
CA ASP A 432 5.44 -14.55 7.00
C ASP A 432 5.93 -13.92 8.30
N GLY A 433 5.08 -13.14 8.95
CA GLY A 433 5.47 -12.36 10.11
C GLY A 433 4.32 -11.69 10.84
N GLU A 434 4.68 -10.78 11.73
CA GLU A 434 3.75 -10.06 12.59
C GLU A 434 4.19 -8.64 12.81
N MET A 435 3.21 -7.74 12.74
CA MET A 435 3.38 -6.34 13.06
C MET A 435 3.15 -6.15 14.56
N ILE A 436 4.15 -5.60 15.24
CA ILE A 436 4.09 -5.23 16.65
C ILE A 436 4.32 -3.72 16.80
N ILE A 437 4.01 -3.20 17.99
CA ILE A 437 4.32 -1.82 18.38
C ILE A 437 5.32 -1.88 19.53
N ASP A 438 6.53 -1.40 19.27
CA ASP A 438 7.52 -1.17 20.31
C ASP A 438 7.24 0.18 20.99
N THR A 439 7.26 0.22 22.32
CA THR A 439 7.22 1.45 23.10
C THR A 439 8.60 1.67 23.72
N VAL A 440 9.29 2.73 23.29
CA VAL A 440 10.60 3.08 23.86
C VAL A 440 10.38 3.67 25.27
N PRO A 441 10.92 3.06 26.34
CA PRO A 441 10.62 3.44 27.72
C PRO A 441 10.85 4.92 28.06
N ASP A 442 11.91 5.51 27.49
CA ASP A 442 12.37 6.86 27.87
C ASP A 442 11.61 8.00 27.17
N LEU A 443 11.03 7.74 26.00
CA LEU A 443 10.42 8.77 25.15
C LEU A 443 8.91 8.59 24.96
N GLN A 444 8.32 7.48 25.48
CA GLN A 444 6.96 7.04 25.14
C GLN A 444 6.70 7.04 23.62
N LYS A 445 7.77 6.91 22.84
CA LYS A 445 7.70 6.91 21.38
C LYS A 445 7.35 5.49 20.96
N GLN A 446 6.21 5.37 20.27
CA GLN A 446 5.79 4.13 19.65
C GLN A 446 6.40 4.01 18.25
N GLU A 447 6.97 2.84 17.95
CA GLU A 447 7.47 2.50 16.63
C GLU A 447 6.93 1.14 16.19
N ARG A 448 6.36 1.06 14.98
CA ARG A 448 5.93 -0.22 14.41
C ARG A 448 7.12 -1.04 13.95
N ARG A 449 7.07 -2.35 14.21
CA ARG A 449 8.07 -3.30 13.74
C ARG A 449 7.42 -4.55 13.17
N TYR A 450 7.81 -4.91 11.96
CA TYR A 450 7.49 -6.19 11.35
C TYR A 450 8.54 -7.25 11.74
N LEU A 451 8.11 -8.21 12.56
CA LEU A 451 8.88 -9.39 12.96
C LEU A 451 8.66 -10.51 11.95
N ILE A 452 9.68 -10.85 11.17
CA ILE A 452 9.60 -11.91 10.17
C ILE A 452 9.92 -13.25 10.82
N TYR A 453 9.00 -14.20 10.73
CA TYR A 453 9.13 -15.52 11.31
C TYR A 453 9.77 -16.52 10.34
N ASP A 454 9.35 -16.45 9.08
CA ASP A 454 9.69 -17.45 8.07
C ASP A 454 9.79 -16.81 6.68
N LEU A 455 10.60 -17.45 5.83
CA LEU A 455 10.79 -17.14 4.43
C LEU A 455 10.11 -18.22 3.60
N ILE A 456 9.09 -17.83 2.83
CA ILE A 456 8.28 -18.77 2.03
C ILE A 456 8.83 -18.89 0.62
N ALA A 457 9.19 -17.76 0.02
CA ALA A 457 9.78 -17.71 -1.31
C ALA A 457 10.80 -16.58 -1.40
N ILE A 458 11.83 -16.78 -2.21
CA ILE A 458 12.85 -15.79 -2.52
C ILE A 458 12.96 -15.65 -4.03
N ASN A 459 12.78 -14.43 -4.52
CA ASN A 459 12.91 -14.09 -5.94
C ASN A 459 12.18 -15.08 -6.89
N HIS A 460 10.88 -15.30 -6.68
CA HIS A 460 10.01 -16.30 -7.33
C HIS A 460 10.22 -17.76 -6.95
N VAL A 461 11.32 -18.11 -6.27
CA VAL A 461 11.62 -19.50 -5.94
C VAL A 461 11.00 -19.86 -4.60
N PRO A 462 10.02 -20.80 -4.54
CA PRO A 462 9.51 -21.30 -3.28
C PRO A 462 10.60 -22.05 -2.52
N VAL A 463 10.73 -21.78 -1.23
CA VAL A 463 11.70 -22.44 -0.33
C VAL A 463 11.02 -23.16 0.83
N ILE A 464 9.68 -23.20 0.84
CA ILE A 464 8.87 -23.77 1.92
C ILE A 464 9.21 -25.24 2.24
N GLU A 465 9.68 -26.02 1.27
CA GLU A 465 10.04 -27.43 1.45
C GLU A 465 11.41 -27.64 2.11
N ARG A 466 12.24 -26.59 2.22
CA ARG A 466 13.52 -26.68 2.92
C ARG A 466 13.31 -26.77 4.43
N PRO A 467 14.23 -27.37 5.21
CA PRO A 467 14.18 -27.31 6.67
C PRO A 467 14.09 -25.88 7.22
N PHE A 468 13.41 -25.69 8.34
CA PHE A 468 13.17 -24.35 8.91
C PHE A 468 14.47 -23.57 9.16
N HIS A 469 15.50 -24.24 9.70
CA HIS A 469 16.77 -23.61 10.00
C HIS A 469 17.50 -23.06 8.75
N GLU A 470 17.35 -23.73 7.59
CA GLU A 470 17.87 -23.23 6.31
C GLU A 470 17.14 -21.96 5.89
N ARG A 471 15.80 -21.99 5.91
CA ARG A 471 14.96 -20.83 5.55
C ARG A 471 15.25 -19.63 6.46
N TRP A 472 15.42 -19.88 7.76
CA TRP A 472 15.76 -18.87 8.75
C TRP A 472 17.16 -18.25 8.55
N LYS A 473 18.14 -19.06 8.10
CA LYS A 473 19.47 -18.57 7.71
C LYS A 473 19.43 -17.77 6.40
N MET A 474 18.65 -18.24 5.42
CA MET A 474 18.44 -17.54 4.14
C MET A 474 17.78 -16.17 4.37
N LEU A 475 16.77 -16.11 5.24
CA LEU A 475 16.10 -14.86 5.62
C LEU A 475 17.10 -13.82 6.13
N GLU A 476 18.01 -14.23 7.03
CA GLU A 476 19.05 -13.33 7.54
C GLU A 476 20.00 -12.88 6.43
N LYS A 477 20.57 -13.83 5.68
CA LYS A 477 21.60 -13.59 4.66
C LYS A 477 21.13 -12.79 3.45
N GLU A 478 19.90 -13.04 3.01
CA GLU A 478 19.39 -12.56 1.73
C GLU A 478 18.44 -11.37 1.86
N VAL A 479 17.80 -11.17 3.02
CA VAL A 479 16.81 -10.09 3.20
C VAL A 479 17.26 -9.08 4.27
N ILE A 480 17.67 -9.57 5.45
CA ILE A 480 17.99 -8.69 6.58
C ILE A 480 19.36 -8.05 6.45
N GLU A 481 20.41 -8.85 6.22
CA GLU A 481 21.78 -8.37 6.06
C GLU A 481 21.90 -7.34 4.93
N PRO A 482 21.38 -7.58 3.70
CA PRO A 482 21.51 -6.60 2.61
C PRO A 482 20.82 -5.27 2.92
N ARG A 483 19.62 -5.32 3.51
CA ARG A 483 18.88 -4.14 3.95
C ARG A 483 19.64 -3.35 5.01
N ASN A 484 20.18 -4.03 6.02
CA ASN A 484 20.94 -3.38 7.09
C ASN A 484 22.25 -2.77 6.59
N ASN A 485 22.96 -3.48 5.71
CA ASN A 485 24.20 -3.02 5.09
C ASN A 485 23.95 -1.77 4.23
N GLU A 486 22.91 -1.76 3.39
CA GLU A 486 22.55 -0.59 2.60
C GLU A 486 22.16 0.58 3.51
N ARG A 487 21.34 0.35 4.53
CA ARG A 487 20.97 1.38 5.51
C ARG A 487 22.19 2.00 6.19
N GLN A 488 23.14 1.17 6.63
CA GLN A 488 24.37 1.64 7.26
C GLN A 488 25.25 2.43 6.28
N SER A 489 25.40 1.93 5.05
CA SER A 489 26.14 2.61 3.99
C SER A 489 25.54 3.98 3.65
N ILE A 490 24.21 4.08 3.56
CA ILE A 490 23.51 5.34 3.32
C ILE A 490 23.67 6.29 4.51
N TYR A 491 23.54 5.80 5.74
CA TYR A 491 23.69 6.62 6.94
C TYR A 491 25.11 7.23 7.06
N GLN A 492 26.13 6.49 6.63
CA GLN A 492 27.52 6.96 6.61
C GLN A 492 27.84 7.84 5.38
N SER A 493 26.96 7.88 4.37
CA SER A 493 27.14 8.69 3.18
C SER A 493 26.97 10.17 3.48
N ARG A 494 27.80 11.02 2.86
CA ARG A 494 27.66 12.49 2.94
C ARG A 494 26.38 12.99 2.28
N ASN A 495 25.85 12.25 1.30
CA ASN A 495 24.63 12.59 0.60
C ASN A 495 23.70 11.36 0.57
N PRO A 496 22.92 11.13 1.64
CA PRO A 496 22.00 10.00 1.71
C PRO A 496 20.86 10.21 0.71
N TYR A 497 20.72 9.30 -0.25
CA TYR A 497 19.69 9.41 -1.29
C TYR A 497 18.32 8.90 -0.80
N TYR A 498 18.28 7.99 0.18
CA TYR A 498 17.07 7.37 0.71
C TYR A 498 17.00 7.48 2.24
N ARG A 499 15.79 7.65 2.79
CA ARG A 499 15.52 7.83 4.22
C ARG A 499 14.77 6.64 4.81
N TYR A 500 15.51 5.69 5.37
CA TYR A 500 14.95 4.51 6.04
C TYR A 500 14.14 4.84 7.31
N ASP A 501 14.34 6.02 7.89
CA ASP A 501 13.60 6.52 9.05
C ASP A 501 12.16 6.96 8.73
N LEU A 502 11.85 7.22 7.46
CA LEU A 502 10.51 7.59 7.02
C LEU A 502 9.64 6.39 6.61
N GLU A 503 10.21 5.19 6.58
CA GLU A 503 9.43 4.01 6.27
C GLU A 503 8.35 3.74 7.33
N PRO A 504 7.20 3.17 6.92
CA PRO A 504 6.04 3.03 7.81
C PRO A 504 6.27 2.12 9.03
N PHE A 505 7.29 1.25 8.98
CA PHE A 505 7.68 0.37 10.07
C PHE A 505 9.11 -0.15 9.88
N ARG A 506 9.75 -0.56 10.97
CA ARG A 506 11.05 -1.24 10.93
C ARG A 506 10.87 -2.73 10.62
N VAL A 507 11.91 -3.35 10.08
CA VAL A 507 11.92 -4.79 9.78
C VAL A 507 12.97 -5.48 10.62
N ARG A 508 12.61 -6.61 11.23
CA ARG A 508 13.54 -7.46 11.98
C ARG A 508 13.16 -8.92 11.79
N ARG A 509 14.14 -9.80 11.70
CA ARG A 509 13.91 -11.24 11.81
C ARG A 509 13.62 -11.64 13.25
N LYS A 510 12.65 -12.50 13.46
CA LYS A 510 12.34 -13.07 14.77
C LYS A 510 13.39 -14.12 15.13
N ASP A 511 13.87 -14.04 16.36
CA ASP A 511 14.89 -14.95 16.86
C ASP A 511 14.24 -16.24 17.40
N PHE A 512 14.92 -17.36 17.18
CA PHE A 512 14.49 -18.70 17.55
C PHE A 512 15.63 -19.41 18.29
N TRP A 513 15.30 -20.14 19.34
CA TRP A 513 16.27 -20.82 20.20
C TRP A 513 15.90 -22.29 20.40
N LEU A 514 16.88 -23.08 20.82
CA LEU A 514 16.65 -24.47 21.23
C LEU A 514 15.77 -24.52 22.49
N LEU A 515 15.02 -25.62 22.67
CA LEU A 515 14.13 -25.83 23.81
C LEU A 515 14.83 -25.70 25.17
N SER A 516 16.11 -26.08 25.25
CA SER A 516 16.93 -25.92 26.46
C SER A 516 17.04 -24.47 26.95
N THR A 517 16.80 -23.49 26.08
CA THR A 517 16.93 -22.05 26.36
C THR A 517 15.61 -21.43 26.84
N VAL A 518 14.49 -22.16 26.85
CA VAL A 518 13.15 -21.65 27.20
C VAL A 518 13.11 -20.97 28.56
N THR A 519 13.77 -21.51 29.58
CA THR A 519 13.80 -20.91 30.92
C THR A 519 14.44 -19.52 30.91
N LYS A 520 15.51 -19.33 30.13
CA LYS A 520 16.17 -18.03 29.96
C LYS A 520 15.30 -17.07 29.14
N LEU A 521 14.61 -17.59 28.12
CA LEU A 521 13.70 -16.80 27.29
C LEU A 521 12.58 -16.19 28.14
N LEU A 522 11.96 -16.97 29.02
CA LEU A 522 10.89 -16.53 29.93
C LEU A 522 11.38 -15.57 31.01
N LYS A 523 12.52 -15.86 31.66
CA LYS A 523 12.97 -15.12 32.85
C LYS A 523 13.82 -13.90 32.54
N GLU A 524 14.55 -13.90 31.42
CA GLU A 524 15.54 -12.86 31.11
C GLU A 524 15.20 -12.07 29.85
N PHE A 525 14.75 -12.71 28.78
CA PHE A 525 14.56 -12.05 27.48
C PHE A 525 13.21 -11.36 27.37
N ILE A 526 12.09 -12.06 27.62
CA ILE A 526 10.74 -11.50 27.52
C ILE A 526 10.56 -10.25 28.40
N PRO A 527 11.02 -10.20 29.66
CA PRO A 527 10.91 -9.00 30.48
C PRO A 527 11.71 -7.79 29.98
N ARG A 528 12.63 -7.97 29.02
CA ARG A 528 13.44 -6.89 28.42
C ARG A 528 12.89 -6.42 27.08
N LEU A 529 11.79 -7.00 26.60
CA LEU A 529 11.16 -6.60 25.34
C LEU A 529 10.53 -5.21 25.49
N SER A 530 10.55 -4.44 24.39
CA SER A 530 9.91 -3.13 24.27
C SER A 530 8.43 -3.22 23.86
N HIS A 531 7.89 -4.43 23.77
CA HIS A 531 6.53 -4.72 23.31
C HIS A 531 5.96 -5.87 24.13
N ASP A 532 4.63 -5.96 24.18
CA ASP A 532 3.95 -6.96 24.99
C ASP A 532 4.16 -8.39 24.44
N ALA A 533 4.44 -9.32 25.35
CA ALA A 533 4.64 -10.72 25.05
C ALA A 533 4.12 -11.57 26.20
N ASP A 534 3.21 -12.50 25.89
CA ASP A 534 2.39 -13.23 26.88
C ASP A 534 2.62 -14.74 26.85
N GLY A 535 3.62 -15.23 26.09
CA GLY A 535 3.87 -16.65 26.03
C GLY A 535 4.99 -17.09 25.09
N LEU A 536 4.91 -18.36 24.70
CA LEU A 536 5.89 -19.02 23.83
C LEU A 536 5.22 -19.61 22.60
N ILE A 537 5.97 -19.67 21.51
CA ILE A 537 5.60 -20.35 20.28
C ILE A 537 6.68 -21.40 19.99
N PHE A 538 6.23 -22.61 19.65
CA PHE A 538 7.10 -23.73 19.27
C PHE A 538 6.96 -24.00 17.78
N GLN A 539 8.05 -23.79 17.03
CA GLN A 539 8.13 -23.99 15.59
C GLN A 539 8.84 -25.32 15.30
N VAL A 540 8.21 -26.20 14.50
CA VAL A 540 8.81 -27.48 14.12
C VAL A 540 10.01 -27.25 13.21
N SER A 541 11.12 -27.97 13.44
CA SER A 541 12.36 -27.88 12.66
C SER A 541 12.24 -28.45 11.24
N GLU A 542 11.51 -29.55 11.08
CA GLU A 542 11.36 -30.29 9.82
C GLU A 542 9.88 -30.54 9.51
N ILE A 543 9.52 -30.36 8.24
CA ILE A 543 8.21 -30.75 7.71
C ILE A 543 8.25 -32.27 7.51
N ALA A 544 7.21 -32.98 7.97
CA ALA A 544 7.12 -34.44 7.74
C ALA A 544 6.69 -34.77 6.32
#